data_AF-A0A034WDY7-F1
#
_entry.id   AF-A0A034WDY7-F1
#
_cell.length_a   1.000
_cell.length_b   1.000
_cell.length_c   1.000
_cell.angle_alpha   90.00
_cell.angle_beta   90.00
_cell.angle_gamma   90.00
#
_symmetry.space_group_name_H-M   'P 1'
#
loop_
_entity.id
_entity.type
_entity.pdbx_description
1 polymer ?
#
loop_
_entity_poly.entity_id
_entity_poly.type
_entity_poly.pdbx_seq_one_letter_code
_entity_poly.pdbx_strand_id
1 'polypeptide(L)'
;MEFLLRLIQLILKLISLVIYPLLKLLLPRKGPSTIPPIRNQLVTLPVVEVIKLIKQRKLKSEDLVRAYIERIKEVNPHINAVVQDRFEGALEDAVRADELIAKTSDEQLSALFSRYT
;
A
#
# COMPACT_ATOMS: atom_id res chain seq x y z
N MET A 1 -12.99 50.55 -12.97
CA MET A 1 -13.00 49.08 -12.73
C MET A 1 -11.68 48.41 -13.11
N GLU A 2 -11.09 48.70 -14.28
CA GLU A 2 -9.82 48.07 -14.69
C GLU A 2 -8.62 48.38 -13.78
N PHE A 3 -8.51 49.61 -13.27
CA PHE A 3 -7.38 50.00 -12.42
C PHE A 3 -7.32 49.21 -11.11
N LEU A 4 -8.48 48.99 -10.47
CA LEU A 4 -8.61 48.19 -9.26
C LEU A 4 -8.18 46.74 -9.50
N LEU A 5 -8.60 46.15 -10.64
CA LEU A 5 -8.21 44.79 -11.03
C LEU A 5 -6.69 44.68 -11.26
N ARG A 6 -6.08 45.67 -11.90
CA ARG A 6 -4.61 45.72 -12.11
C ARG A 6 -3.84 45.87 -10.79
N LEU A 7 -4.37 46.66 -9.85
CA LEU A 7 -3.78 46.83 -8.51
C LEU A 7 -3.85 45.51 -7.71
N ILE A 8 -4.99 44.82 -7.75
CA ILE A 8 -5.16 43.50 -7.10
C ILE A 8 -4.18 42.49 -7.70
N GLN A 9 -4.03 42.43 -9.03
CA GLN A 9 -3.06 41.54 -9.68
C GLN A 9 -1.62 41.84 -9.27
N LEU A 10 -1.25 43.10 -9.13
CA LEU A 10 0.08 43.51 -8.65
C LEU A 10 0.33 43.01 -7.21
N ILE A 11 -0.66 43.21 -6.32
CA ILE A 11 -0.59 42.76 -4.93
C ILE A 11 -0.47 41.23 -4.85
N LEU A 12 -1.29 40.49 -5.60
CA LEU A 12 -1.21 39.01 -5.64
C LEU A 12 0.16 38.53 -6.12
N LYS A 13 0.76 39.20 -7.12
CA LYS A 13 2.11 38.88 -7.60
C LYS A 13 3.16 39.14 -6.52
N LEU A 14 3.10 40.29 -5.84
CA LEU A 14 4.02 40.62 -4.74
C LEU A 14 3.89 39.63 -3.58
N ILE A 15 2.66 39.28 -3.20
CA ILE A 15 2.38 38.25 -2.19
C ILE A 15 3.01 36.92 -2.62
N SER A 16 2.80 36.48 -3.86
CA SER A 16 3.38 35.23 -4.36
C SER A 16 4.91 35.25 -4.41
N LEU A 17 5.50 36.41 -4.75
CA LEU A 17 6.95 36.64 -4.80
C LEU A 17 7.60 36.45 -3.42
N VAL A 18 6.91 36.84 -2.34
CA VAL A 18 7.41 36.73 -0.97
C VAL A 18 7.05 35.39 -0.35
N ILE A 19 5.80 34.93 -0.51
CA ILE A 19 5.31 33.68 0.07
C ILE A 19 6.06 32.47 -0.49
N TYR A 20 6.30 32.40 -1.80
CA TYR A 20 6.93 31.24 -2.41
C TYR A 20 8.35 30.94 -1.88
N PRO A 21 9.31 31.90 -1.84
CA PRO A 21 10.63 31.65 -1.25
C PRO A 21 10.56 31.47 0.27
N LEU A 22 9.67 32.17 0.97
CA LEU A 22 9.48 32.04 2.41
C LEU A 22 9.00 30.62 2.78
N LEU A 23 7.99 30.10 2.07
CA LEU A 23 7.51 28.73 2.23
C LEU A 23 8.59 27.71 1.87
N LYS A 24 9.36 27.93 0.80
CA LYS A 24 10.47 27.05 0.39
C LYS A 24 11.62 27.02 1.42
N LEU A 25 11.80 28.10 2.19
CA LEU A 25 12.80 28.21 3.24
C LEU A 25 12.32 27.58 4.56
N LEU A 26 11.05 27.81 4.94
CA LEU A 26 10.49 27.33 6.21
C LEU A 26 10.01 25.88 6.17
N LEU A 27 9.49 25.42 5.02
CA LEU A 27 9.03 24.04 4.88
C LEU A 27 10.22 23.14 4.54
N PRO A 28 10.38 22.00 5.23
CA PRO A 28 11.40 21.03 4.87
C PRO A 28 11.17 20.59 3.42
N ARG A 29 12.22 20.70 2.60
CA ARG A 29 12.24 20.04 1.28
C ARG A 29 11.99 18.56 1.53
N LYS A 30 10.84 18.05 1.09
CA LYS A 30 10.59 16.61 1.04
C LYS A 30 11.68 16.03 0.13
N GLY A 31 12.67 15.37 0.72
CA GLY A 31 13.76 14.71 -0.02
C GLY A 31 13.19 13.69 -1.01
N PRO A 32 14.00 13.19 -1.96
CA PRO A 32 13.56 12.09 -2.81
C PRO A 32 13.06 10.97 -1.90
N SER A 33 11.78 10.66 -2.05
CA SER A 33 11.10 9.69 -1.21
C SER A 33 11.77 8.33 -1.42
N THR A 34 12.72 7.99 -0.55
CA THR A 34 13.45 6.72 -0.67
C THR A 34 12.47 5.65 -0.24
N ILE A 35 11.98 4.87 -1.22
CA ILE A 35 11.10 3.75 -0.93
C ILE A 35 11.92 2.79 -0.06
N PRO A 36 11.44 2.45 1.14
CA PRO A 36 12.18 1.58 2.01
C PRO A 36 12.40 0.21 1.34
N PRO A 37 13.57 -0.43 1.55
CA PRO A 37 13.87 -1.70 0.91
C PRO A 37 12.90 -2.79 1.38
N ILE A 38 12.71 -3.82 0.55
CA ILE A 38 11.86 -4.95 0.90
C ILE A 38 12.58 -5.79 1.98
N ARG A 39 11.95 -5.91 3.16
CA ARG A 39 12.47 -6.70 4.29
C ARG A 39 11.90 -8.11 4.34
N ASN A 40 10.63 -8.27 3.96
CA ASN A 40 9.94 -9.55 3.98
C ASN A 40 9.91 -10.14 2.57
N GLN A 41 10.57 -11.28 2.35
CA GLN A 41 10.62 -11.95 1.05
C GLN A 41 9.26 -12.55 0.63
N LEU A 42 8.34 -12.78 1.57
CA LEU A 42 7.01 -13.32 1.26
C LEU A 42 6.27 -12.45 0.24
N VAL A 43 6.46 -11.12 0.29
CA VAL A 43 5.81 -10.19 -0.65
C VAL A 43 6.40 -10.22 -2.06
N THR A 44 7.53 -10.91 -2.25
CA THR A 44 8.20 -11.08 -3.55
C THR A 44 7.92 -12.42 -4.22
N LEU A 45 7.29 -13.36 -3.49
CA LEU A 45 7.02 -14.68 -4.01
C LEU A 45 5.96 -14.64 -5.12
N PRO A 46 6.13 -15.39 -6.22
CA PRO A 46 5.09 -15.55 -7.23
C PRO A 46 3.92 -16.35 -6.65
N VAL A 47 2.72 -16.10 -7.16
CA VAL A 47 1.48 -16.72 -6.67
C VAL A 47 1.53 -18.25 -6.69
N VAL A 48 2.20 -18.83 -7.68
CA VAL A 48 2.36 -20.30 -7.82
C VAL A 48 3.16 -20.88 -6.65
N GLU A 49 4.19 -20.18 -6.18
CA GLU A 49 4.97 -20.58 -5.01
C GLU A 49 4.18 -20.41 -3.72
N VAL A 50 3.43 -19.32 -3.60
CA VAL A 50 2.53 -19.08 -2.46
C VAL A 50 1.50 -20.21 -2.35
N ILE A 51 0.83 -20.57 -3.44
CA ILE A 51 -0.14 -21.68 -3.47
C ILE A 51 0.54 -22.98 -3.06
N LYS A 52 1.75 -23.26 -3.59
CA LYS A 52 2.52 -24.45 -3.20
C LYS A 52 2.81 -24.47 -1.70
N LEU A 53 3.22 -23.35 -1.09
CA LEU A 53 3.50 -23.26 0.34
C LEU A 53 2.25 -23.44 1.19
N ILE A 54 1.11 -22.88 0.77
CA ILE A 54 -0.19 -23.04 1.44
C ILE A 54 -0.65 -24.49 1.36
N LYS A 55 -0.56 -25.13 0.19
CA LYS A 55 -0.87 -26.57 0.02
C LYS A 55 0.01 -27.46 0.91
N GLN A 56 1.27 -27.07 1.11
CA GLN A 56 2.21 -27.74 2.01
C GLN A 56 2.00 -27.39 3.49
N ARG A 57 1.01 -26.54 3.82
CA ARG A 57 0.74 -26.02 5.17
C ARG A 57 1.96 -25.32 5.81
N LYS A 58 2.88 -24.81 4.99
CA LYS A 58 4.09 -24.08 5.42
C LYS A 58 3.87 -22.57 5.54
N LEU A 59 2.79 -22.08 4.94
CA LEU A 59 2.42 -20.68 4.96
C LEU A 59 0.92 -20.57 5.24
N LYS A 60 0.55 -19.72 6.19
CA LYS A 60 -0.82 -19.34 6.45
C LYS A 60 -1.20 -18.11 5.62
N SER A 61 -2.46 -18.06 5.20
CA SER A 61 -3.03 -16.91 4.49
C SER A 61 -3.00 -15.67 5.37
N GLU A 62 -3.26 -15.80 6.68
CA GLU A 62 -3.17 -14.71 7.65
C GLU A 62 -1.78 -14.07 7.67
N ASP A 63 -0.71 -14.87 7.72
CA ASP A 63 0.68 -14.39 7.75
C ASP A 63 1.06 -13.69 6.44
N LEU A 64 0.60 -14.22 5.30
CA LEU A 64 0.81 -13.61 3.99
C LEU A 64 0.13 -12.23 3.90
N VAL A 65 -1.14 -12.15 4.29
CA VAL A 65 -1.91 -10.89 4.24
C VAL A 65 -1.31 -9.87 5.21
N ARG A 66 -0.91 -10.29 6.42
CA ARG A 66 -0.20 -9.42 7.38
C ARG A 66 1.07 -8.83 6.77
N ALA A 67 1.89 -9.65 6.10
CA ALA A 67 3.12 -9.20 5.44
C ALA A 67 2.84 -8.12 4.36
N TYR A 68 1.77 -8.29 3.57
CA TYR A 68 1.37 -7.26 2.59
C TYR A 68 0.88 -5.98 3.26
N ILE A 69 0.08 -6.07 4.32
CA ILE A 69 -0.42 -4.90 5.07
C ILE A 69 0.73 -4.10 5.65
N GLU A 70 1.70 -4.76 6.28
CA GLU A 70 2.91 -4.11 6.80
C GLU A 70 3.67 -3.38 5.70
N ARG A 71 3.86 -4.02 4.54
CA ARG A 71 4.52 -3.40 3.40
C ARG A 71 3.75 -2.19 2.86
N ILE A 72 2.42 -2.25 2.81
CA ILE A 72 1.57 -1.14 2.40
C ILE A 72 1.72 0.03 3.38
N LYS A 73 1.68 -0.22 4.69
CA LYS A 73 1.88 0.82 5.71
C LYS A 73 3.25 1.49 5.60
N GLU A 74 4.28 0.73 5.25
CA GLU A 74 5.64 1.22 5.05
C GLU A 74 5.78 2.07 3.78
N VAL A 75 5.12 1.69 2.67
CA VAL A 75 5.34 2.29 1.34
C VAL A 75 4.30 3.34 0.97
N ASN A 76 3.05 3.22 1.40
CA ASN A 76 1.98 4.12 0.98
C ASN A 76 2.24 5.61 1.30
N PRO A 77 2.88 6.00 2.42
CA PRO A 77 3.23 7.41 2.66
C PRO A 77 4.16 8.03 1.60
N HIS A 78 4.87 7.19 0.85
CA HIS A 78 5.82 7.57 -0.18
C HIS A 78 5.18 7.71 -1.57
N ILE A 79 4.26 6.81 -1.93
CA ILE A 79 3.69 6.73 -3.28
C ILE A 79 2.20 7.08 -3.36
N ASN A 80 1.50 7.10 -2.21
CA ASN A 80 0.08 7.40 -2.09
C ASN A 80 -0.81 6.57 -3.05
N ALA A 81 -0.59 5.26 -3.08
CA ALA A 81 -1.28 4.32 -3.99
C ALA A 81 -2.57 3.74 -3.39
N VAL A 82 -2.71 3.76 -2.06
CA VAL A 82 -3.89 3.27 -1.34
C VAL A 82 -4.64 4.46 -0.74
N VAL A 83 -5.86 4.68 -1.21
CA VAL A 83 -6.75 5.76 -0.74
C VAL A 83 -7.62 5.30 0.42
N GLN A 84 -8.12 4.07 0.36
CA GLN A 84 -8.94 3.44 1.39
C GLN A 84 -8.45 2.02 1.60
N ASP A 85 -8.27 1.63 2.86
CA ASP A 85 -7.90 0.27 3.23
C ASP A 85 -9.10 -0.55 3.76
N ARG A 86 -8.93 -1.87 3.73
CA ARG A 86 -9.82 -2.87 4.35
C ARG A 86 -8.95 -3.89 5.09
N PHE A 87 -8.00 -3.42 5.88
CA PHE A 87 -6.98 -4.29 6.48
C PHE A 87 -7.58 -5.30 7.46
N GLU A 88 -8.50 -4.88 8.32
CA GLU A 88 -9.15 -5.75 9.30
C GLU A 88 -9.98 -6.84 8.60
N GLY A 89 -10.87 -6.44 7.70
CA GLY A 89 -11.68 -7.39 6.93
C GLY A 89 -10.85 -8.35 6.06
N ALA A 90 -9.71 -7.90 5.53
CA ALA A 90 -8.79 -8.77 4.78
C ALA A 90 -8.12 -9.82 5.68
N LEU A 91 -7.77 -9.47 6.93
CA LEU A 91 -7.28 -10.43 7.91
C LEU A 91 -8.35 -11.42 8.32
N GLU A 92 -9.59 -10.98 8.54
CA GLU A 92 -10.73 -11.88 8.83
C GLU A 92 -11.00 -12.87 7.69
N ASP A 93 -10.94 -12.40 6.44
CA ASP A 93 -11.06 -13.27 5.25
C ASP A 93 -9.91 -14.29 5.19
N ALA A 94 -8.68 -13.87 5.52
CA ALA A 94 -7.51 -14.74 5.54
C ALA A 94 -7.61 -15.84 6.60
N VAL A 95 -8.06 -15.49 7.81
CA VAL A 95 -8.30 -16.46 8.88
C VAL A 95 -9.37 -17.46 8.46
N ARG A 96 -10.48 -17.01 7.87
CA ARG A 96 -11.52 -17.91 7.35
C ARG A 96 -11.02 -18.84 6.25
N ALA A 97 -10.14 -18.35 5.36
CA ALA A 97 -9.51 -19.17 4.35
C ALA A 97 -8.62 -20.25 4.97
N ASP A 98 -7.81 -19.90 5.98
CA ASP A 98 -6.96 -20.86 6.69
C ASP A 98 -7.78 -21.92 7.44
N GLU A 99 -8.90 -21.55 8.05
CA GLU A 99 -9.83 -22.50 8.68
C GLU A 99 -10.44 -23.47 7.66
N LEU A 100 -10.82 -22.98 6.48
CA LEU A 100 -11.36 -23.81 5.41
C LEU A 100 -10.31 -24.78 4.88
N ILE A 101 -9.08 -24.32 4.67
CA ILE A 101 -7.94 -25.15 4.27
C ILE A 101 -7.64 -26.22 5.34
N ALA A 102 -7.72 -25.87 6.62
CA ALA A 102 -7.49 -26.80 7.73
C ALA A 102 -8.57 -27.90 7.82
N LYS A 103 -9.82 -27.60 7.45
CA LYS A 103 -10.95 -28.55 7.45
C LYS A 103 -10.99 -29.44 6.21
N THR A 104 -10.25 -29.10 5.15
CA THR A 104 -10.33 -29.78 3.85
C THR A 104 -9.29 -30.91 3.77
N SER A 105 -9.67 -32.05 3.19
CA SER A 105 -8.76 -33.17 2.93
C SER A 105 -7.77 -32.85 1.81
N ASP A 106 -6.60 -33.49 1.81
CA ASP A 106 -5.53 -33.20 0.83
C ASP A 106 -5.98 -33.44 -0.64
N GLU A 107 -6.90 -34.39 -0.86
CA GLU A 107 -7.50 -34.68 -2.17
C GLU A 107 -8.40 -33.53 -2.66
N GLN A 108 -9.23 -32.99 -1.77
CA GLN A 108 -10.15 -31.89 -2.06
C GLN A 108 -9.45 -30.53 -2.09
N LEU A 109 -8.30 -30.40 -1.43
CA LEU A 109 -7.52 -29.16 -1.37
C LEU A 109 -7.11 -28.66 -2.75
N SER A 110 -6.79 -29.56 -3.68
CA SER A 110 -6.42 -29.18 -5.05
C SER A 110 -7.61 -28.56 -5.82
N ALA A 111 -8.85 -28.94 -5.51
CA ALA A 111 -10.03 -28.36 -6.14
C ALA A 111 -10.22 -26.88 -5.77
N LEU A 112 -9.86 -26.49 -4.54
CA LEU A 112 -9.94 -25.11 -4.06
C LEU A 112 -9.04 -24.14 -4.85
N PHE A 113 -7.94 -24.64 -5.42
CA PHE A 113 -6.96 -23.86 -6.19
C PHE A 113 -7.06 -24.08 -7.70
N SER A 114 -8.10 -24.76 -8.19
CA SER A 114 -8.27 -25.14 -9.60
C SER A 114 -8.23 -23.96 -10.59
N ARG A 115 -8.55 -22.75 -10.14
CA ARG A 115 -8.51 -21.53 -10.96
C ARG A 115 -7.08 -21.03 -11.27
N TYR A 116 -6.09 -21.50 -10.52
CA TYR A 116 -4.72 -20.96 -10.54
C TYR A 116 -3.66 -22.03 -10.83
N THR A 117 -4.09 -23.22 -11.25
CA THR A 117 -3.24 -24.35 -11.66
C THR A 117 -3.25 -24.46 -13.18
#